data_AF-A0A178UFL7-F1
#
_entry.id   AF-A0A178UFL7-F1
#
_cell.length_a   1.000
_cell.length_b   1.000
_cell.length_c   1.000
_cell.angle_alpha   90.00
_cell.angle_beta   90.00
_cell.angle_gamma   90.00
#
_symmetry.space_group_name_H-M   'P 1'
#
loop_
_entity.id
_entity.type
_entity.pdbx_description
1 polymer ?
#
loop_
_entity_poly.entity_id
_entity_poly.type
_entity_poly.pdbx_seq_one_letter_code
_entity_poly.pdbx_strand_id
1 'polypeptide(L)'
;MDEALTNASAIGDQRQKIEQYKLILSSVLSSNDLLQAQRFIDHILSDDVPLVVSRQLLQSFAQELGRLEPETQKEIAQFTLTQIQPRVVSFEEQALVIREKLAGLYESEQEWSKAAQMLSGIDLDSGMRAVDDNFKLSKCIQIARLYLEDDDAVNAEAFINKASFLVSNSQNEVLNLQYKVCYARILDMKRKFLEAALRYYGISQIEQRQIGDEEIDENALEQALSAAVTCTILAGAGPQRSRVLATLYKDERCSKLKIYPILQKVLSLITYNCFL
;
A
#
# COMPACT_ATOMS: atom_id res chain seq x y z
N MET A 1 14.80 10.27 -34.83
CA MET A 1 14.93 10.38 -33.36
C MET A 1 16.37 10.64 -32.96
N ASP A 2 17.32 9.80 -33.40
CA ASP A 2 18.74 9.93 -33.04
C ASP A 2 19.33 11.31 -33.37
N GLU A 3 19.04 11.85 -34.57
CA GLU A 3 19.45 13.22 -34.96
C GLU A 3 18.85 14.30 -34.06
N ALA A 4 17.60 14.14 -33.60
CA ALA A 4 16.95 15.10 -32.70
C ALA A 4 17.59 15.06 -31.30
N LEU A 5 17.94 13.86 -30.81
CA LEU A 5 18.62 13.67 -29.52
C LEU A 5 20.06 14.21 -29.54
N THR A 6 20.79 14.00 -30.65
CA THR A 6 22.14 14.57 -30.84
C THR A 6 22.08 16.09 -30.94
N ASN A 7 21.14 16.65 -31.72
CA ASN A 7 20.94 18.10 -31.80
C ASN A 7 20.61 18.70 -30.44
N ALA A 8 19.74 18.06 -29.65
CA ALA A 8 19.43 18.50 -28.28
C ALA A 8 20.65 18.39 -27.35
N SER A 9 21.49 17.37 -27.52
CA SER A 9 22.70 17.18 -26.70
C SER A 9 23.73 18.29 -26.92
N ALA A 10 23.83 18.82 -28.14
CA ALA A 10 24.78 19.86 -28.54
C ALA A 10 24.40 21.28 -28.06
N ILE A 11 23.20 21.48 -27.52
CA ILE A 11 22.75 22.78 -27.00
C ILE A 11 23.54 23.14 -25.73
N GLY A 12 24.25 24.27 -25.76
CA GLY A 12 25.02 24.76 -24.62
C GLY A 12 24.17 25.38 -23.50
N ASP A 13 23.04 26.00 -23.84
CA ASP A 13 22.11 26.57 -22.86
C ASP A 13 21.24 25.48 -22.20
N GLN A 14 21.34 25.33 -20.89
CA GLN A 14 20.65 24.26 -20.17
C GLN A 14 19.13 24.37 -20.25
N ARG A 15 18.57 25.58 -20.20
CA ARG A 15 17.11 25.77 -20.21
C ARG A 15 16.53 25.39 -21.57
N GLN A 16 17.14 25.88 -22.65
CA GLN A 16 16.75 25.52 -24.01
C GLN A 16 16.93 24.02 -24.27
N LYS A 17 18.02 23.42 -23.76
CA LYS A 17 18.26 21.98 -23.83
C LYS A 17 17.12 21.17 -23.19
N ILE A 18 16.71 21.54 -21.98
CA ILE A 18 15.60 20.89 -21.28
C ILE A 18 14.28 21.05 -22.04
N GLU A 19 13.97 22.25 -22.54
CA GLU A 19 12.74 22.51 -23.30
C GLU A 19 12.69 21.66 -24.60
N GLN A 20 13.81 21.56 -25.33
CA GLN A 20 13.89 20.71 -26.51
C GLN A 20 13.69 19.22 -26.19
N TYR A 21 14.33 18.72 -25.13
CA TYR A 21 14.12 17.33 -24.71
C TYR A 21 12.67 17.06 -24.26
N LYS A 22 11.99 18.03 -23.65
CA LYS A 22 10.57 17.90 -23.29
C LYS A 22 9.66 17.82 -24.51
N LEU A 23 9.97 18.53 -25.59
CA LEU A 23 9.23 18.41 -26.86
C LEU A 23 9.45 17.05 -27.52
N ILE A 24 10.68 16.51 -27.45
CA ILE A 24 10.96 15.16 -27.93
C ILE A 24 10.20 14.14 -27.08
N LEU A 25 10.25 14.27 -25.75
CA LEU A 25 9.53 13.41 -24.82
C LEU A 25 8.03 13.38 -25.11
N SER A 26 7.39 14.54 -25.30
CA SER A 26 5.96 14.58 -25.59
C SER A 26 5.61 13.88 -26.91
N SER A 27 6.45 14.03 -27.94
CA SER A 27 6.30 13.31 -29.21
C SER A 27 6.46 11.79 -29.04
N VAL A 28 7.42 11.36 -28.22
CA VAL A 28 7.69 9.93 -27.95
C VAL A 28 6.56 9.29 -27.14
N LEU A 29 6.02 10.00 -26.15
CA LEU A 29 4.88 9.50 -25.39
C LEU A 29 3.60 9.46 -26.24
N SER A 30 3.43 10.41 -27.15
CA SER A 30 2.27 10.44 -28.05
C SER A 30 2.30 9.33 -29.11
N SER A 31 3.48 8.81 -29.47
CA SER A 31 3.58 7.73 -30.45
C SER A 31 3.22 6.36 -29.87
N ASN A 32 3.18 6.22 -28.53
CA ASN A 32 3.00 4.94 -27.84
C ASN A 32 3.99 3.84 -28.30
N ASP A 33 5.12 4.23 -28.90
CA ASP A 33 6.15 3.32 -29.39
C ASP A 33 7.15 3.04 -28.26
N LEU A 34 7.07 1.83 -27.71
CA LEU A 34 7.93 1.37 -26.63
C LEU A 34 9.42 1.48 -26.98
N LEU A 35 9.80 1.16 -28.22
CA LEU A 35 11.20 1.13 -28.62
C LEU A 35 11.76 2.57 -28.68
N GLN A 36 10.95 3.53 -29.14
CA GLN A 36 11.33 4.95 -29.06
C GLN A 36 11.46 5.42 -27.62
N ALA A 37 10.53 5.02 -26.75
CA ALA A 37 10.57 5.38 -25.34
C ALA A 37 11.83 4.81 -24.66
N GLN A 38 12.16 3.54 -24.90
CA GLN A 38 13.39 2.91 -24.36
C GLN A 38 14.64 3.65 -24.83
N ARG A 39 14.73 3.97 -26.14
CA ARG A 39 15.87 4.72 -26.70
C ARG A 39 15.99 6.12 -26.10
N PHE A 40 14.86 6.79 -25.84
CA PHE A 40 14.87 8.08 -25.13
C PHE A 40 15.45 7.94 -23.73
N ILE A 41 15.00 6.92 -22.97
CA ILE A 41 15.46 6.67 -21.60
C ILE A 41 16.96 6.35 -21.57
N ASP A 42 17.45 5.49 -22.47
CA ASP A 42 18.88 5.18 -22.58
C ASP A 42 19.71 6.43 -22.89
N HIS A 43 19.23 7.29 -23.79
CA HIS A 43 19.91 8.54 -24.14
C HIS A 43 19.99 9.50 -22.95
N ILE A 44 18.88 9.74 -22.24
CA ILE A 44 18.90 10.69 -21.10
C ILE A 44 19.68 10.17 -19.89
N LEU A 45 19.88 8.86 -19.79
CA LEU A 45 20.67 8.21 -18.74
C LEU A 45 22.15 8.02 -19.11
N SER A 46 22.51 8.27 -20.37
CA SER A 46 23.90 8.26 -20.83
C SER A 46 24.72 9.39 -20.19
N ASP A 47 26.04 9.24 -20.23
CA ASP A 47 26.97 10.24 -19.70
C ASP A 47 27.03 11.52 -20.59
N ASP A 48 26.38 11.53 -21.77
CA ASP A 48 26.27 12.69 -22.66
C ASP A 48 25.27 13.75 -22.14
N VAL A 49 24.40 13.36 -21.20
CA VAL A 49 23.38 14.23 -20.62
C VAL A 49 23.74 14.56 -19.16
N PRO A 50 23.90 15.85 -18.81
CA PRO A 50 24.19 16.23 -17.43
C PRO A 50 23.10 15.75 -16.46
N LEU A 51 23.51 15.24 -15.29
CA LEU A 51 22.61 14.66 -14.29
C LEU A 51 21.41 15.53 -13.92
N VAL A 52 21.61 16.85 -13.83
CA VAL A 52 20.53 17.82 -13.52
C VAL A 52 19.45 17.79 -14.59
N VAL A 53 19.85 17.70 -15.87
CA VAL A 53 18.94 17.59 -17.01
C VAL A 53 18.25 16.23 -16.97
N SER A 54 18.99 15.13 -16.78
CA SER A 54 18.42 13.78 -16.68
C SER A 54 17.35 13.66 -15.60
N ARG A 55 17.60 14.20 -14.40
CA ARG A 55 16.62 14.25 -13.29
C ARG A 55 15.35 14.96 -13.70
N GLN A 56 15.46 16.14 -14.32
CA GLN A 56 14.30 16.94 -14.70
C GLN A 56 13.49 16.29 -15.83
N LEU A 57 14.17 15.64 -16.77
CA LEU A 57 13.52 14.90 -17.86
C LEU A 57 12.82 13.64 -17.34
N LEU A 58 13.47 12.86 -16.49
CA LEU A 58 12.85 11.70 -15.84
C LEU A 58 11.67 12.11 -14.96
N GLN A 59 11.75 13.26 -14.27
CA GLN A 59 10.62 13.78 -13.51
C GLN A 59 9.43 14.10 -14.42
N SER A 60 9.67 14.74 -15.57
CA SER A 60 8.63 15.03 -16.55
C SER A 60 8.07 13.74 -17.17
N PHE A 61 8.92 12.78 -17.50
CA PHE A 61 8.51 11.45 -17.97
C PHE A 61 7.62 10.75 -16.94
N ALA A 62 8.02 10.69 -15.67
CA ALA A 62 7.24 10.07 -14.61
C ALA A 62 5.87 10.76 -14.46
N GLN A 63 5.80 12.09 -14.55
CA GLN A 63 4.54 12.84 -14.51
C GLN A 63 3.63 12.56 -15.71
N GLU A 64 4.18 12.36 -16.90
CA GLU A 64 3.41 12.10 -18.12
C GLU A 64 3.19 10.61 -18.43
N LEU A 65 3.74 9.71 -17.61
CA LEU A 65 3.68 8.25 -17.78
C LEU A 65 2.25 7.71 -18.00
N GLY A 66 1.24 8.35 -17.40
CA GLY A 66 -0.17 7.96 -17.53
C GLY A 66 -0.84 8.32 -18.85
N ARG A 67 -0.12 8.92 -19.82
CA ARG A 67 -0.61 9.12 -21.19
C ARG A 67 -0.45 7.89 -22.08
N LEU A 68 0.43 6.97 -21.69
CA LEU A 68 0.68 5.76 -22.44
C LEU A 68 -0.44 4.75 -22.22
N GLU A 69 -0.60 3.84 -23.17
CA GLU A 69 -1.44 2.66 -22.97
C GLU A 69 -0.91 1.82 -21.79
N PRO A 70 -1.78 1.18 -20.99
CA PRO A 70 -1.41 0.44 -19.78
C PRO A 70 -0.24 -0.54 -19.95
N GLU A 71 -0.22 -1.31 -21.04
CA GLU A 71 0.82 -2.31 -21.26
C GLU A 71 2.18 -1.65 -21.56
N THR A 72 2.20 -0.68 -22.49
CA THR A 72 3.39 0.11 -22.80
C THR A 72 3.90 0.85 -21.57
N GLN A 73 2.98 1.37 -20.74
CA GLN A 73 3.29 2.05 -19.49
C GLN A 73 4.02 1.14 -18.51
N LYS A 74 3.55 -0.10 -18.32
CA LYS A 74 4.18 -1.10 -17.44
C LYS A 74 5.58 -1.43 -17.93
N GLU A 75 5.72 -1.76 -19.21
CA GLU A 75 7.00 -2.16 -19.79
C GLU A 75 8.05 -1.04 -19.72
N ILE A 76 7.70 0.19 -20.10
CA ILE A 76 8.65 1.30 -20.06
C ILE A 76 9.00 1.72 -18.63
N ALA A 77 8.05 1.66 -17.69
CA ALA A 77 8.32 1.98 -16.29
C ALA A 77 9.30 0.98 -15.67
N GLN A 78 9.09 -0.32 -15.89
CA GLN A 78 10.00 -1.37 -15.44
C GLN A 78 11.39 -1.25 -16.08
N PHE A 79 11.44 -0.98 -17.38
CA PHE A 79 12.70 -0.72 -18.08
C PHE A 79 13.43 0.46 -17.45
N THR A 80 12.74 1.58 -17.23
CA THR A 80 13.32 2.78 -16.62
C THR A 80 13.85 2.51 -15.22
N LEU A 81 13.08 1.80 -14.37
CA LEU A 81 13.51 1.42 -13.02
C LEU A 81 14.77 0.54 -13.06
N THR A 82 14.87 -0.37 -14.03
CA THR A 82 16.04 -1.22 -14.24
C THR A 82 17.27 -0.40 -14.64
N GLN A 83 17.10 0.56 -15.56
CA GLN A 83 18.19 1.42 -16.03
C GLN A 83 18.71 2.37 -14.94
N ILE A 84 17.84 2.90 -14.08
CA ILE A 84 18.28 3.78 -12.98
C ILE A 84 18.85 3.02 -11.79
N GLN A 85 18.59 1.70 -11.66
CA GLN A 85 18.98 0.90 -10.50
C GLN A 85 20.47 1.02 -10.12
N PRO A 86 21.45 1.03 -11.04
CA PRO A 86 22.88 1.18 -10.70
C PRO A 86 23.22 2.53 -10.06
N ARG A 87 22.42 3.56 -10.32
CA ARG A 87 22.61 4.94 -9.83
C ARG A 87 21.37 5.43 -9.08
N VAL A 88 20.62 4.54 -8.43
CA VAL A 88 19.27 4.84 -7.88
C VAL A 88 19.28 5.96 -6.84
N VAL A 89 20.34 6.10 -6.04
CA VAL A 89 20.52 7.20 -5.07
C VAL A 89 20.51 8.57 -5.77
N SER A 90 20.92 8.63 -7.03
CA SER A 90 20.86 9.86 -7.83
C SER A 90 19.46 10.16 -8.35
N PHE A 91 18.53 9.21 -8.35
CA PHE A 91 17.21 9.31 -8.97
C PHE A 91 16.07 8.92 -8.02
N GLU A 92 16.27 9.00 -6.70
CA GLU A 92 15.31 8.51 -5.69
C GLU A 92 13.91 9.11 -5.86
N GLU A 93 13.82 10.43 -6.06
CA GLU A 93 12.56 11.14 -6.32
C GLU A 93 11.83 10.61 -7.56
N GLN A 94 12.54 10.42 -8.66
CA GLN A 94 11.96 9.94 -9.92
C GLN A 94 11.54 8.48 -9.78
N ALA A 95 12.36 7.66 -9.12
CA ALA A 95 12.09 6.25 -8.87
C ALA A 95 10.84 6.07 -7.99
N LEU A 96 10.65 6.93 -6.99
CA LEU A 96 9.46 6.95 -6.14
C LEU A 96 8.20 7.20 -6.97
N VAL A 97 8.17 8.27 -7.78
CA VAL A 97 7.00 8.62 -8.60
C VAL A 97 6.66 7.51 -9.60
N ILE A 98 7.68 6.93 -10.24
CA ILE A 98 7.47 5.83 -11.20
C ILE A 98 6.89 4.60 -10.47
N ARG A 99 7.42 4.22 -9.31
CA ARG A 99 6.91 3.09 -8.51
C ARG A 99 5.48 3.30 -8.05
N GLU A 100 5.13 4.50 -7.58
CA GLU A 100 3.75 4.80 -7.16
C GLU A 100 2.75 4.68 -8.31
N LYS A 101 3.10 5.22 -9.49
CA LYS A 101 2.23 5.11 -10.67
C LYS A 101 2.09 3.69 -11.17
N LEU A 102 3.19 2.93 -11.18
CA LEU A 102 3.17 1.53 -11.60
C LEU A 102 2.39 0.67 -10.61
N ALA A 103 2.51 0.94 -9.30
CA ALA A 103 1.71 0.28 -8.28
C ALA A 103 0.22 0.56 -8.47
N GLY A 104 -0.18 1.82 -8.69
CA GLY A 104 -1.58 2.18 -8.94
C GLY A 104 -2.15 1.51 -10.20
N LEU A 105 -1.33 1.33 -11.24
CA LEU A 105 -1.74 0.62 -12.45
C LEU A 105 -1.97 -0.87 -12.16
N TYR A 106 -1.05 -1.55 -11.47
CA TYR A 106 -1.24 -2.94 -11.04
C TYR A 106 -2.44 -3.11 -10.11
N GLU A 107 -2.67 -2.15 -9.20
CA GLU A 107 -3.83 -2.15 -8.32
C GLU A 107 -5.14 -2.09 -9.12
N SER A 108 -5.20 -1.24 -10.17
CA SER A 108 -6.38 -1.14 -11.05
C SER A 108 -6.65 -2.42 -11.85
N GLU A 109 -5.61 -3.21 -12.11
CA GLU A 109 -5.67 -4.52 -12.79
C GLU A 109 -5.87 -5.69 -11.79
N GLN A 110 -6.03 -5.40 -10.48
CA GLN A 110 -6.13 -6.40 -9.40
C GLN A 110 -4.89 -7.30 -9.27
N GLU A 111 -3.74 -6.83 -9.74
CA GLU A 111 -2.44 -7.48 -9.61
C GLU A 111 -1.77 -7.07 -8.29
N TRP A 112 -2.40 -7.45 -7.18
CA TRP A 112 -2.10 -6.93 -5.84
C TRP A 112 -0.65 -7.16 -5.40
N SER A 113 -0.13 -8.38 -5.60
CA SER A 113 1.25 -8.73 -5.27
C SER A 113 2.27 -7.90 -6.04
N LYS A 114 2.03 -7.64 -7.33
CA LYS A 114 2.92 -6.78 -8.14
C LYS A 114 2.86 -5.33 -7.67
N ALA A 115 1.68 -4.81 -7.35
CA ALA A 115 1.53 -3.48 -6.78
C ALA A 115 2.28 -3.34 -5.45
N ALA A 116 2.16 -4.33 -4.56
CA ALA A 116 2.86 -4.37 -3.28
C ALA A 116 4.39 -4.40 -3.46
N GLN A 117 4.88 -5.21 -4.40
CA GLN A 117 6.30 -5.28 -4.74
C GLN A 117 6.83 -3.92 -5.23
N MET A 118 6.10 -3.22 -6.09
CA MET A 118 6.50 -1.89 -6.57
C MET A 118 6.65 -0.89 -5.42
N LEU A 119 5.67 -0.84 -4.51
CA LEU A 119 5.74 0.06 -3.35
C LEU A 119 6.82 -0.36 -2.33
N SER A 120 7.05 -1.66 -2.17
CA SER A 120 8.08 -2.17 -1.26
C SER A 120 9.51 -1.83 -1.68
N GLY A 121 9.72 -1.54 -2.96
CA GLY A 121 11.00 -1.09 -3.51
C GLY A 121 11.32 0.39 -3.26
N ILE A 122 10.41 1.14 -2.62
CA ILE A 122 10.66 2.52 -2.19
C ILE A 122 11.54 2.48 -0.94
N ASP A 123 12.65 3.22 -0.96
CA ASP A 123 13.48 3.40 0.23
C ASP A 123 12.79 4.36 1.21
N LEU A 124 12.04 3.78 2.15
CA LEU A 124 11.34 4.53 3.20
C LEU A 124 12.30 5.13 4.24
N ASP A 125 13.58 4.78 4.24
CA ASP A 125 14.59 5.35 5.13
C ASP A 125 15.48 6.40 4.44
N SER A 126 15.17 6.72 3.18
CA SER A 126 15.82 7.80 2.46
C SER A 126 15.73 9.13 3.24
N GLY A 127 16.81 9.90 3.20
CA GLY A 127 16.87 11.27 3.74
C GLY A 127 16.11 12.31 2.91
N MET A 128 15.29 11.88 1.95
CA MET A 128 14.43 12.75 1.15
C MET A 128 13.45 13.53 2.03
N ARG A 129 13.34 14.85 1.77
CA ARG A 129 12.43 15.75 2.50
C ARG A 129 10.95 15.35 2.44
N ALA A 130 10.55 14.56 1.44
CA ALA A 130 9.18 14.12 1.23
C ALA A 130 8.78 12.87 2.04
N VAL A 131 9.73 12.21 2.70
CA VAL A 131 9.50 10.94 3.41
C VAL A 131 9.41 11.20 4.91
N ASP A 132 8.27 11.76 5.35
CA ASP A 132 7.97 11.95 6.77
C ASP A 132 7.38 10.68 7.41
N ASP A 133 7.26 10.65 8.74
CA ASP A 133 6.76 9.47 9.46
C ASP A 133 5.34 9.07 9.05
N ASN A 134 4.49 10.04 8.68
CA ASN A 134 3.14 9.78 8.20
C ASN A 134 3.15 9.14 6.81
N PHE A 135 4.00 9.60 5.89
CA PHE A 135 4.20 8.98 4.60
C PHE A 135 4.70 7.54 4.74
N LYS A 136 5.71 7.31 5.59
CA LYS A 136 6.21 5.95 5.87
C LYS A 136 5.11 5.04 6.42
N LEU A 137 4.33 5.54 7.38
CA LEU A 137 3.21 4.81 7.98
C LEU A 137 2.15 4.46 6.93
N SER A 138 1.74 5.45 6.13
CA SER A 138 0.76 5.28 5.04
C SER A 138 1.22 4.21 4.04
N LYS A 139 2.47 4.28 3.58
CA LYS A 139 3.03 3.28 2.65
C LYS A 139 3.13 1.89 3.26
N CYS A 140 3.54 1.75 4.52
CA CYS A 140 3.57 0.45 5.17
C CYS A 140 2.17 -0.17 5.28
N ILE A 141 1.15 0.63 5.62
CA ILE A 141 -0.25 0.16 5.68
C ILE A 141 -0.74 -0.21 4.28
N GLN A 142 -0.46 0.61 3.26
CA GLN A 142 -0.85 0.35 1.88
C GLN A 142 -0.25 -0.96 1.36
N ILE A 143 1.06 -1.18 1.56
CA ILE A 143 1.74 -2.42 1.15
C ILE A 143 1.12 -3.63 1.87
N ALA A 144 0.88 -3.53 3.18
CA ALA A 144 0.26 -4.62 3.93
C ALA A 144 -1.15 -4.94 3.44
N ARG A 145 -1.95 -3.92 3.08
CA ARG A 145 -3.29 -4.12 2.48
C ARG A 145 -3.21 -4.83 1.14
N LEU A 146 -2.31 -4.43 0.26
CA LEU A 146 -2.14 -5.07 -1.05
C LEU A 146 -1.79 -6.56 -0.91
N TYR A 147 -0.86 -6.91 -0.01
CA TYR A 147 -0.55 -8.32 0.24
C TYR A 147 -1.73 -9.10 0.85
N LEU A 148 -2.57 -8.45 1.67
CA LEU A 148 -3.79 -9.09 2.20
C LEU A 148 -4.83 -9.41 1.14
N GLU A 149 -4.92 -8.63 0.06
CA GLU A 149 -5.86 -8.91 -1.03
C GLU A 149 -5.45 -10.12 -1.89
N ASP A 150 -4.19 -10.56 -1.79
CA ASP A 150 -3.66 -11.79 -2.44
C ASP A 150 -3.42 -12.93 -1.44
N ASP A 151 -4.10 -12.87 -0.29
CA ASP A 151 -3.98 -13.81 0.83
C ASP A 151 -2.56 -14.01 1.41
N ASP A 152 -1.61 -13.10 1.13
CA ASP A 152 -0.22 -13.18 1.59
C ASP A 152 -0.03 -12.51 2.96
N ALA A 153 -0.52 -13.19 3.99
CA ALA A 153 -0.42 -12.72 5.37
C ALA A 153 1.03 -12.65 5.89
N VAL A 154 1.99 -13.34 5.26
CA VAL A 154 3.39 -13.37 5.69
C VAL A 154 4.07 -12.06 5.31
N ASN A 155 3.97 -11.67 4.04
CA ASN A 155 4.53 -10.40 3.59
C ASN A 155 3.76 -9.21 4.20
N ALA A 156 2.44 -9.31 4.35
CA ALA A 156 1.65 -8.28 5.02
C ALA A 156 2.12 -8.03 6.47
N GLU A 157 2.42 -9.08 7.24
CA GLU A 157 2.90 -8.96 8.62
C GLU A 157 4.25 -8.24 8.71
N ALA A 158 5.14 -8.45 7.73
CA ALA A 158 6.44 -7.78 7.71
C ALA A 158 6.29 -6.24 7.65
N PHE A 159 5.36 -5.74 6.84
CA PHE A 159 5.13 -4.29 6.69
C PHE A 159 4.28 -3.71 7.82
N ILE A 160 3.29 -4.44 8.34
CA ILE A 160 2.51 -3.94 9.47
C ILE A 160 3.36 -3.83 10.75
N ASN A 161 4.33 -4.72 10.93
CA ASN A 161 5.26 -4.63 12.06
C ASN A 161 6.15 -3.39 11.96
N LYS A 162 6.57 -2.99 10.74
CA LYS A 162 7.26 -1.70 10.54
C LYS A 162 6.36 -0.52 10.89
N ALA A 163 5.10 -0.55 10.45
CA ALA A 163 4.10 0.48 10.79
C ALA A 163 3.88 0.60 12.31
N SER A 164 4.00 -0.50 13.07
CA SER A 164 3.78 -0.52 14.52
C SER A 164 4.70 0.42 15.31
N PHE A 165 5.92 0.68 14.81
CA PHE A 165 6.87 1.61 15.43
C PHE A 165 6.52 3.08 15.18
N LEU A 166 5.77 3.36 14.10
CA LEU A 166 5.42 4.71 13.67
C LEU A 166 4.03 5.13 14.20
N VAL A 167 3.12 4.16 14.33
CA VAL A 167 1.71 4.41 14.71
C VAL A 167 1.57 5.06 16.08
N SER A 168 2.47 4.78 17.04
CA SER A 168 2.42 5.37 18.39
C SER A 168 2.70 6.87 18.41
N ASN A 169 3.45 7.36 17.43
CA ASN A 169 3.85 8.76 17.32
C ASN A 169 2.98 9.54 16.31
N SER A 170 2.16 8.85 15.52
CA SER A 170 1.30 9.48 14.52
C SER A 170 0.05 10.09 15.16
N GLN A 171 -0.19 11.36 14.86
CA GLN A 171 -1.43 12.07 15.21
C GLN A 171 -2.55 11.82 14.19
N ASN A 172 -2.28 11.07 13.11
CA ASN A 172 -3.26 10.81 12.07
C ASN A 172 -4.18 9.65 12.49
N GLU A 173 -5.35 10.01 13.01
CA GLU A 173 -6.34 9.05 13.51
C GLU A 173 -6.86 8.11 12.41
N VAL A 174 -6.96 8.58 11.17
CA VAL A 174 -7.36 7.77 10.00
C VAL A 174 -6.34 6.66 9.77
N LEU A 175 -5.06 7.00 9.65
CA LEU A 175 -3.99 6.01 9.48
C LEU A 175 -3.93 5.04 10.66
N ASN A 176 -4.16 5.52 11.88
CA ASN A 176 -4.20 4.67 13.07
C ASN A 176 -5.37 3.67 13.03
N LEU A 177 -6.55 4.07 12.53
CA LEU A 177 -7.67 3.16 12.30
C LEU A 177 -7.34 2.15 11.20
N GLN A 178 -6.82 2.63 10.07
CA GLN A 178 -6.46 1.79 8.93
C GLN A 178 -5.42 0.73 9.31
N TYR A 179 -4.45 1.09 10.15
CA TYR A 179 -3.49 0.19 10.77
C TYR A 179 -4.17 -0.87 11.64
N LYS A 180 -5.07 -0.46 12.56
CA LYS A 180 -5.77 -1.39 13.47
C LYS A 180 -6.56 -2.45 12.70
N VAL A 181 -7.30 -2.02 11.67
CA VAL A 181 -8.09 -2.91 10.81
C VAL A 181 -7.18 -3.88 10.06
N CYS A 182 -6.11 -3.38 9.43
CA CYS A 182 -5.16 -4.19 8.69
C CYS A 182 -4.47 -5.24 9.60
N TYR A 183 -4.04 -4.82 10.79
CA TYR A 183 -3.41 -5.72 11.75
C TYR A 183 -4.36 -6.81 12.25
N ALA A 184 -5.63 -6.50 12.49
CA ALA A 184 -6.64 -7.50 12.86
C ALA A 184 -6.85 -8.55 11.75
N ARG A 185 -6.94 -8.12 10.48
CA ARG A 185 -7.03 -9.01 9.31
C ARG A 185 -5.83 -9.95 9.18
N ILE A 186 -4.62 -9.43 9.36
CA ILE A 186 -3.39 -10.25 9.33
C ILE A 186 -3.43 -11.34 10.41
N LEU A 187 -3.79 -10.99 11.65
CA LEU A 187 -3.86 -11.96 12.74
C LEU A 187 -4.90 -13.05 12.48
N ASP A 188 -6.05 -12.68 11.90
CA ASP A 188 -7.12 -13.61 11.52
C ASP A 188 -6.63 -14.64 10.49
N MET A 189 -6.02 -14.16 9.40
CA MET A 189 -5.45 -15.01 8.35
C MET A 189 -4.33 -15.92 8.86
N LYS A 190 -3.52 -15.43 9.80
CA LYS A 190 -2.48 -16.21 10.48
C LYS A 190 -3.03 -17.18 11.54
N ARG A 191 -4.35 -17.29 11.67
CA ARG A 191 -5.06 -18.16 12.63
C ARG A 191 -4.78 -17.81 14.10
N LYS A 192 -4.31 -16.60 14.37
CA LYS A 192 -4.18 -16.04 15.73
C LYS A 192 -5.53 -15.48 16.19
N PHE A 193 -6.56 -16.32 16.13
CA PHE A 193 -7.96 -15.89 16.22
C PHE A 193 -8.30 -15.14 17.51
N LEU A 194 -7.72 -15.53 18.65
CA LEU A 194 -8.02 -14.86 19.91
C LEU A 194 -7.46 -13.43 19.95
N GLU A 195 -6.28 -13.22 19.39
CA GLU A 195 -5.68 -11.89 19.27
C GLU A 195 -6.46 -11.04 18.26
N ALA A 196 -6.81 -11.62 17.11
CA ALA A 196 -7.65 -10.98 16.10
C ALA A 196 -9.01 -10.56 16.67
N ALA A 197 -9.67 -11.44 17.42
CA ALA A 197 -10.96 -11.19 18.05
C ALA A 197 -10.93 -9.97 18.98
N LEU A 198 -9.90 -9.86 19.82
CA LEU A 198 -9.73 -8.72 20.72
C LEU A 198 -9.55 -7.40 19.97
N ARG A 199 -8.81 -7.43 18.84
CA ARG A 199 -8.61 -6.24 17.99
C ARG A 199 -9.89 -5.84 17.28
N TYR A 200 -10.58 -6.79 16.65
CA TYR A 200 -11.87 -6.55 16.00
C TYR A 200 -12.92 -6.04 16.98
N TYR A 201 -12.99 -6.60 18.19
CA TYR A 201 -13.87 -6.10 19.23
C TYR A 201 -13.53 -4.66 19.60
N GLY A 202 -12.25 -4.33 19.78
CA GLY A 202 -11.81 -2.96 20.02
C GLY A 202 -12.21 -1.99 18.90
N ILE A 203 -12.15 -2.41 17.64
CA ILE A 203 -12.59 -1.61 16.49
C ILE A 203 -14.10 -1.38 16.53
N SER A 204 -14.90 -2.40 16.86
CA SER A 204 -16.37 -2.26 16.97
C SER A 204 -16.83 -1.33 18.12
N GLN A 205 -15.95 -0.99 19.06
CA GLN A 205 -16.24 -0.07 20.16
C GLN A 205 -15.94 1.40 19.82
N ILE A 206 -15.52 1.69 18.59
CA ILE A 206 -15.28 3.09 18.19
C ILE A 206 -16.61 3.83 18.12
N GLU A 207 -16.79 4.79 19.02
CA GLU A 207 -18.01 5.61 19.11
C GLU A 207 -17.97 6.80 18.14
N GLN A 208 -16.77 7.29 17.81
CA GLN A 208 -16.56 8.39 16.87
C GLN A 208 -17.03 7.95 15.48
N ARG A 209 -18.09 8.59 14.97
CA ARG A 209 -18.64 8.32 13.63
C ARG A 209 -17.91 9.08 12.51
N GLN A 210 -17.04 10.01 12.87
CA GLN A 210 -16.16 10.72 11.96
C GLN A 210 -14.76 10.74 12.55
N ILE A 211 -13.77 10.36 11.74
CA ILE A 211 -12.35 10.41 12.07
C ILE A 211 -11.64 11.13 10.94
N GLY A 212 -11.15 12.34 11.21
CA GLY A 212 -10.65 13.23 10.17
C GLY A 212 -11.73 13.51 9.11
N ASP A 213 -11.40 13.24 7.84
CA ASP A 213 -12.31 13.39 6.71
C ASP A 213 -13.09 12.10 6.36
N GLU A 214 -12.85 10.99 7.08
CA GLU A 214 -13.51 9.71 6.84
C GLU A 214 -14.72 9.53 7.78
N GLU A 215 -15.89 9.22 7.20
CA GLU A 215 -17.08 8.79 7.93
C GLU A 215 -17.02 7.28 8.17
N ILE A 216 -17.19 6.85 9.42
CA ILE A 216 -17.20 5.43 9.77
C ILE A 216 -18.59 4.87 9.53
N ASP A 217 -18.71 4.00 8.52
CA ASP A 217 -19.92 3.24 8.26
C ASP A 217 -20.27 2.34 9.44
N GLU A 218 -21.50 2.45 9.94
CA GLU A 218 -22.02 1.60 11.01
C GLU A 218 -22.01 0.12 10.62
N ASN A 219 -22.21 -0.20 9.33
CA ASN A 219 -22.10 -1.56 8.83
C ASN A 219 -20.68 -2.11 8.97
N ALA A 220 -19.64 -1.28 8.82
CA ALA A 220 -18.25 -1.71 8.99
C ALA A 220 -17.95 -2.05 10.47
N LEU A 221 -18.54 -1.31 11.42
CA LEU A 221 -18.42 -1.62 12.84
C LEU A 221 -19.18 -2.90 13.21
N GLU A 222 -20.35 -3.13 12.62
CA GLU A 222 -21.09 -4.39 12.78
C GLU A 222 -20.30 -5.58 12.20
N GLN A 223 -19.68 -5.40 11.03
CA GLN A 223 -18.79 -6.40 10.43
C GLN A 223 -17.59 -6.71 11.31
N ALA A 224 -16.96 -5.70 11.92
CA ALA A 224 -15.88 -5.90 12.89
C ALA A 224 -16.36 -6.70 14.11
N LEU A 225 -17.55 -6.39 14.65
CA LEU A 225 -18.12 -7.16 15.75
C LEU A 225 -18.41 -8.62 15.35
N SER A 226 -18.95 -8.84 14.15
CA SER A 226 -19.19 -10.18 13.59
C SER A 226 -17.89 -10.97 13.42
N ALA A 227 -16.83 -10.33 12.92
CA ALA A 227 -15.50 -10.92 12.81
C ALA A 227 -14.93 -11.28 14.19
N ALA A 228 -15.12 -10.41 15.20
CA ALA A 228 -14.70 -10.69 16.57
C ALA A 228 -15.38 -11.94 17.15
N VAL A 229 -16.69 -12.08 16.94
CA VAL A 229 -17.45 -13.27 17.36
C VAL A 229 -16.98 -14.52 16.62
N THR A 230 -16.80 -14.42 15.30
CA THR A 230 -16.33 -15.52 14.46
C THR A 230 -14.95 -16.01 14.91
N CYS A 231 -13.99 -15.10 15.03
CA CYS A 231 -12.64 -15.39 15.53
C CYS A 231 -12.68 -16.04 16.92
N THR A 232 -13.50 -15.53 17.84
CA THR A 232 -13.60 -16.10 19.19
C THR A 232 -14.14 -17.54 19.17
N ILE A 233 -15.12 -17.82 18.31
CA ILE A 233 -15.68 -19.16 18.13
C ILE A 233 -14.59 -20.11 17.58
N LEU A 234 -13.81 -19.67 16.59
CA LEU A 234 -12.75 -20.44 15.93
C LEU A 234 -11.49 -20.63 16.79
N ALA A 235 -11.25 -19.75 17.77
CA ALA A 235 -10.10 -19.84 18.65
C ALA A 235 -10.06 -21.17 19.44
N GLY A 236 -8.85 -21.64 19.74
CA GLY A 236 -8.64 -22.84 20.55
C GLY A 236 -9.28 -22.73 21.95
N ALA A 237 -9.74 -23.85 22.49
CA ALA A 237 -10.36 -23.90 23.80
C ALA A 237 -9.38 -23.43 24.90
N GLY A 238 -9.84 -22.57 25.81
CA GLY A 238 -9.04 -22.11 26.93
C GLY A 238 -9.71 -21.00 27.76
N PRO A 239 -9.18 -20.67 28.95
CA PRO A 239 -9.79 -19.72 29.87
C PRO A 239 -9.94 -18.31 29.30
N GLN A 240 -8.98 -17.87 28.48
CA GLN A 240 -9.04 -16.56 27.84
C GLN A 240 -10.16 -16.50 26.79
N ARG A 241 -10.31 -17.54 25.95
CA ARG A 241 -11.43 -17.65 25.01
C ARG A 241 -12.77 -17.62 25.72
N SER A 242 -12.94 -18.37 26.81
CA SER A 242 -14.18 -18.38 27.59
C SER A 242 -14.55 -17.00 28.14
N ARG A 243 -13.55 -16.22 28.59
CA ARG A 243 -13.76 -14.83 29.02
C ARG A 243 -14.24 -13.95 27.88
N VAL A 244 -13.60 -14.03 26.71
CA VAL A 244 -14.01 -13.24 25.53
C VAL A 244 -15.42 -13.63 25.05
N LEU A 245 -15.76 -14.92 25.03
CA LEU A 245 -17.12 -15.39 24.72
C LEU A 245 -18.16 -14.81 25.68
N ALA A 246 -17.87 -14.79 26.98
CA ALA A 246 -18.76 -14.20 27.98
C ALA A 246 -18.93 -12.68 27.80
N THR A 247 -17.85 -11.96 27.44
CA THR A 247 -17.92 -10.53 27.10
C THR A 247 -18.81 -10.30 25.88
N LEU A 248 -18.59 -11.03 24.79
CA LEU A 248 -19.37 -10.90 23.55
C LEU A 248 -20.84 -11.29 23.75
N TYR A 249 -21.13 -12.31 24.55
CA TYR A 249 -22.50 -12.71 24.85
C TYR A 249 -23.29 -11.64 25.63
N LYS A 250 -22.61 -10.88 26.49
CA LYS A 250 -23.20 -9.77 27.26
C LYS A 250 -23.37 -8.50 26.44
N ASP A 251 -22.70 -8.38 25.29
CA ASP A 251 -22.83 -7.23 24.40
C ASP A 251 -24.15 -7.35 23.62
N GLU A 252 -25.12 -6.48 23.92
CA GLU A 252 -26.45 -6.52 23.31
C GLU A 252 -26.42 -6.40 21.79
N ARG A 253 -25.41 -5.73 21.22
CA ARG A 253 -25.25 -5.60 19.77
C ARG A 253 -25.01 -6.95 19.11
N CYS A 254 -24.38 -7.89 19.82
CA CYS A 254 -24.17 -9.23 19.30
C CYS A 254 -25.51 -9.95 19.03
N SER A 255 -26.59 -9.63 19.76
CA SER A 255 -27.90 -10.27 19.56
C SER A 255 -28.52 -10.02 18.18
N LYS A 256 -28.12 -8.94 17.52
CA LYS A 256 -28.57 -8.57 16.16
C LYS A 256 -27.79 -9.31 15.07
N LEU A 257 -26.64 -9.89 15.40
CA LEU A 257 -25.78 -10.56 14.44
C LEU A 257 -26.34 -11.93 14.04
N LYS A 258 -26.21 -12.26 12.75
CA LYS A 258 -26.62 -13.57 12.21
C LYS A 258 -25.90 -14.75 12.89
N ILE A 259 -24.67 -14.53 13.38
CA ILE A 259 -23.85 -15.56 14.03
C ILE A 259 -24.20 -15.78 15.52
N TYR A 260 -25.04 -14.93 16.11
CA TYR A 260 -25.38 -14.99 17.55
C TYR A 260 -25.88 -16.36 18.02
N PRO A 261 -26.75 -17.10 17.30
CA PRO A 261 -27.21 -18.42 17.76
C PRO A 261 -26.07 -19.42 17.94
N ILE A 262 -24.98 -19.30 17.18
CA ILE A 262 -23.79 -20.15 17.32
C ILE A 262 -23.02 -19.75 18.58
N LEU A 263 -22.86 -18.45 18.83
CA LEU A 263 -22.23 -17.92 20.04
C LEU A 263 -22.91 -18.48 21.30
N GLN A 264 -24.26 -18.48 21.34
CA GLN A 264 -25.02 -19.01 22.47
C GLN A 264 -24.75 -20.50 22.72
N LYS A 265 -24.74 -21.31 21.65
CA LYS A 265 -24.47 -22.75 21.73
C LYS A 265 -23.05 -23.04 22.21
N VAL A 266 -22.06 -22.29 21.72
CA VAL A 266 -20.66 -22.47 22.13
C VAL A 266 -20.47 -22.12 23.60
N LEU A 267 -21.08 -21.03 24.07
CA LEU A 267 -21.01 -20.64 25.48
C LEU A 267 -21.67 -21.67 26.38
N SER A 268 -22.86 -22.18 26.01
CA SER A 268 -23.56 -23.18 26.82
C SER A 268 -22.77 -24.49 26.93
N LEU A 269 -22.15 -24.96 25.84
CA LEU A 269 -21.28 -26.14 25.88
C LEU A 269 -20.10 -25.98 26.86
N ILE A 270 -19.55 -24.78 26.98
CA ILE A 270 -18.44 -24.50 27.91
C ILE A 270 -18.95 -24.51 29.35
N THR A 271 -20.10 -23.88 29.64
CA THR A 271 -20.66 -23.91 31.00
C THR A 271 -21.06 -25.33 31.40
N TYR A 272 -21.68 -26.12 30.53
CA TYR A 272 -22.02 -27.52 30.83
C TYR A 272 -20.79 -28.39 31.11
N ASN A 273 -19.70 -28.24 30.35
CA ASN A 273 -18.47 -29.01 30.58
C ASN A 273 -17.65 -28.54 31.79
N CYS A 274 -17.88 -27.35 32.34
CA CYS A 274 -17.26 -26.94 33.61
C CYS A 274 -17.99 -27.49 34.85
N PHE A 275 -19.20 -28.03 34.69
CA PHE A 275 -20.01 -28.63 35.76
C PHE A 275 -19.93 -30.16 35.81
N LEU A 276 -19.22 -30.79 34.85
CA LEU A 276 -18.88 -32.22 34.80
C LEU A 276 -17.38 -32.40 35.08
#